data_AF-A0A970J0U2-F1
#
_entry.id   AF-A0A970J0U2-F1
#
_cell.length_a   1.000
_cell.length_b   1.000
_cell.length_c   1.000
_cell.angle_alpha   90.00
_cell.angle_beta   90.00
_cell.angle_gamma   90.00
#
_symmetry.space_group_name_H-M   'P 1'
#
loop_
_entity.id
_entity.type
_entity.pdbx_description
1 polymer ?
#
loop_
_entity_poly.entity_id
_entity_poly.type
_entity_poly.pdbx_seq_one_letter_code
_entity_poly.pdbx_strand_id
1 'polypeptide(L)'
;MNIKYIMQKSRYKFSYDNKAPLYDASILQSYKKEISLLQKELYIYNISFKSLTKYNPRPIIKDELLNIAIICNENEKLSNWIKVRHSLPYKELCSISGKPQKFFERWSEYIIALFIIFSNKYTNISSFLSIKKMDTFVNEKSQAKETPDISNKEDTLVGIVLKSLSKSCYILTSTGIFALISVDEEYTIGELCSGKIKKQRDYYSAPGKLFIFITLLMVIFALFIYFKEDRLVVIESKTISMNIKINRLNRVVGVTAMNNTSNKLKGDISTFNKSIDTALYSILETAVNKSYLDKSEAITIYISGDPDSTINLSKTNKFIIDNELTITINYNGTILSSQ
;
A
#
# COMPACT_ATOMS: atom_id res chain seq x y z
N MET A 1 -7.16 46.34 -18.95
CA MET A 1 -8.22 45.83 -18.04
C MET A 1 -7.55 45.14 -16.85
N ASN A 2 -7.88 45.51 -15.61
CA ASN A 2 -7.15 45.04 -14.41
C ASN A 2 -7.55 43.60 -14.04
N ILE A 3 -6.59 42.67 -14.17
CA ILE A 3 -6.75 41.22 -13.93
C ILE A 3 -7.34 40.90 -12.55
N LYS A 4 -7.09 41.75 -11.54
CA LYS A 4 -7.63 41.62 -10.18
C LYS A 4 -9.16 41.68 -10.14
N TYR A 5 -9.79 42.45 -11.03
CA TYR A 5 -11.25 42.54 -11.13
C TYR A 5 -11.88 41.42 -11.97
N ILE A 6 -11.10 40.81 -12.88
CA ILE A 6 -11.56 39.73 -13.77
C ILE A 6 -11.84 38.44 -12.99
N MET A 7 -11.08 38.17 -11.92
CA MET A 7 -11.28 36.97 -11.09
C MET A 7 -12.36 37.10 -10.01
N GLN A 8 -12.91 38.29 -9.79
CA GLN A 8 -13.99 38.48 -8.81
C GLN A 8 -15.36 37.99 -9.33
N LYS A 9 -15.50 37.74 -10.64
CA LYS A 9 -16.71 37.16 -11.25
C LYS A 9 -16.32 36.08 -12.26
N SER A 10 -16.76 34.84 -12.04
CA SER A 10 -16.64 33.76 -13.02
C SER A 10 -17.29 34.18 -14.34
N ARG A 11 -16.54 34.07 -15.46
CA ARG A 11 -17.01 34.41 -16.81
C ARG A 11 -17.63 33.23 -17.53
N TYR A 12 -17.28 32.01 -17.14
CA TYR A 12 -17.70 30.78 -17.80
C TYR A 12 -18.20 29.76 -16.79
N LYS A 13 -19.20 28.96 -17.18
CA LYS A 13 -19.66 27.79 -16.43
C LYS A 13 -19.87 26.59 -17.35
N PHE A 14 -19.64 25.38 -16.85
CA PHE A 14 -20.05 24.18 -17.56
C PHE A 14 -21.58 24.10 -17.60
N SER A 15 -22.11 23.80 -18.78
CA SER A 15 -23.53 23.56 -19.02
C SER A 15 -23.79 22.07 -18.94
N TYR A 16 -24.90 21.72 -18.29
CA TYR A 16 -25.38 20.34 -18.13
C TYR A 16 -26.49 20.00 -19.12
N ASP A 17 -26.79 20.90 -20.05
CA ASP A 17 -27.68 20.64 -21.18
C ASP A 17 -27.08 19.52 -22.03
N ASN A 18 -27.85 18.47 -22.25
CA ASN A 18 -27.38 17.26 -22.91
C ASN A 18 -27.23 17.54 -24.43
N LYS A 19 -26.01 17.86 -24.88
CA LYS A 19 -25.68 17.89 -26.31
C LYS A 19 -25.02 16.57 -26.67
N ALA A 20 -25.78 15.69 -27.32
CA ALA A 20 -25.17 14.55 -28.00
C ALA A 20 -24.35 15.10 -29.17
N PRO A 21 -23.01 14.93 -29.20
CA PRO A 21 -22.23 15.34 -30.35
C PRO A 21 -22.63 14.47 -31.55
N LEU A 22 -22.88 15.11 -32.70
CA LEU A 22 -22.97 14.40 -33.97
C LEU A 22 -21.62 13.74 -34.25
N TYR A 23 -21.64 12.43 -34.49
CA TYR A 23 -20.45 11.61 -34.56
C TYR A 23 -20.35 11.01 -35.96
N ASP A 24 -19.37 11.48 -36.75
CA ASP A 24 -19.02 10.92 -38.05
C ASP A 24 -17.54 10.50 -38.09
N ALA A 25 -17.15 9.76 -39.13
CA ALA A 25 -15.79 9.23 -39.26
C ALA A 25 -14.71 10.31 -39.36
N SER A 26 -15.04 11.49 -39.92
CA SER A 26 -14.11 12.60 -40.10
C SER A 26 -13.84 13.32 -38.77
N ILE A 27 -14.89 13.48 -37.96
CA ILE A 27 -14.84 14.03 -36.60
C ILE A 27 -14.04 13.10 -35.70
N LEU A 28 -14.27 11.78 -35.78
CA LEU A 28 -13.48 10.79 -35.05
C LEU A 28 -11.98 10.89 -35.36
N GLN A 29 -11.62 10.99 -36.64
CA GLN A 29 -10.21 11.10 -37.02
C GLN A 29 -9.57 12.39 -36.49
N SER A 30 -10.35 13.48 -36.40
CA SER A 30 -9.91 14.74 -35.82
C SER A 30 -9.70 14.63 -34.31
N TYR A 31 -10.64 14.02 -33.58
CA TYR A 31 -10.47 13.72 -32.15
C TYR A 31 -9.25 12.83 -31.89
N LYS A 32 -9.06 11.77 -32.68
CA LYS A 32 -7.92 10.84 -32.52
C LYS A 32 -6.59 11.57 -32.64
N LYS A 33 -6.45 12.49 -33.60
CA LYS A 33 -5.26 13.34 -33.78
C LYS A 33 -5.06 14.27 -32.59
N GLU A 34 -6.10 15.02 -32.21
CA GLU A 34 -6.03 15.98 -31.10
C GLU A 34 -5.72 15.30 -29.76
N ILE A 35 -6.38 14.19 -29.44
CA ILE A 35 -6.17 13.47 -28.19
C ILE A 35 -4.77 12.86 -28.15
N SER A 36 -4.26 12.34 -29.28
CA SER A 36 -2.88 11.82 -29.34
C SER A 36 -1.84 12.93 -29.07
N LEU A 37 -2.10 14.15 -29.54
CA LEU A 37 -1.27 15.31 -29.24
C LEU A 37 -1.41 15.73 -27.77
N LEU A 38 -2.64 15.77 -27.25
CA LEU A 38 -2.92 16.10 -25.86
C LEU A 38 -2.20 15.14 -24.90
N GLN A 39 -2.22 13.83 -25.19
CA GLN A 39 -1.48 12.84 -24.40
C GLN A 39 0.03 13.13 -24.34
N LYS A 40 0.62 13.48 -25.48
CA LYS A 40 2.05 13.84 -25.56
C LYS A 40 2.34 15.12 -24.78
N GLU A 41 1.47 16.13 -24.90
CA GLU A 41 1.64 17.38 -24.17
C GLU A 41 1.48 17.16 -22.66
N LEU A 42 0.44 16.47 -22.20
CA LEU A 42 0.26 16.11 -20.77
C LEU A 42 1.48 15.38 -20.20
N TYR A 43 2.11 14.49 -20.98
CA TYR A 43 3.34 13.82 -20.56
C TYR A 43 4.51 14.79 -20.31
N ILE A 44 4.66 15.84 -21.13
CA ILE A 44 5.69 16.89 -20.94
C ILE A 44 5.47 17.63 -19.61
N TYR A 45 4.20 17.82 -19.22
CA TYR A 45 3.82 18.42 -17.93
C TYR A 45 3.84 17.41 -16.76
N ASN A 46 4.26 16.16 -16.98
CA ASN A 46 4.24 15.08 -16.00
C ASN A 46 2.83 14.80 -15.43
N ILE A 47 1.80 14.99 -16.26
CA ILE A 47 0.40 14.75 -15.90
C ILE A 47 -0.07 13.42 -16.50
N SER A 48 -0.73 12.60 -15.70
CA SER A 48 -1.30 11.33 -16.14
C SER A 48 -2.83 11.36 -16.07
N PHE A 49 -3.53 10.62 -16.94
CA PHE A 49 -4.98 10.44 -16.76
C PHE A 49 -5.32 9.79 -15.41
N LYS A 50 -4.43 8.94 -14.91
CA LYS A 50 -4.57 8.33 -13.59
C LYS A 50 -4.71 9.40 -12.49
N SER A 51 -3.87 10.43 -12.51
CA SER A 51 -3.87 11.51 -11.53
C SER A 51 -5.03 12.51 -11.75
N LEU A 52 -5.40 12.79 -12.99
CA LEU A 52 -6.59 13.60 -13.32
C LEU A 52 -7.91 12.98 -12.82
N THR A 53 -8.01 11.65 -12.81
CA THR A 53 -9.20 10.93 -12.30
C THR A 53 -9.23 10.76 -10.78
N LYS A 54 -8.18 11.14 -10.06
CA LYS A 54 -8.08 10.92 -8.60
C LYS A 54 -9.13 11.71 -7.82
N TYR A 55 -9.49 12.89 -8.31
CA TYR A 55 -10.45 13.77 -7.65
C TYR A 55 -11.58 14.13 -8.62
N ASN A 56 -12.81 14.03 -8.14
CA ASN A 56 -13.98 14.54 -8.86
C ASN A 56 -14.38 15.91 -8.29
N PRO A 57 -14.01 17.03 -8.94
CA PRO A 57 -14.38 18.36 -8.49
C PRO A 57 -15.91 18.56 -8.51
N ARG A 58 -16.44 19.17 -7.45
CA ARG A 58 -17.85 19.61 -7.41
C ARG A 58 -18.11 20.61 -8.54
N PRO A 59 -19.35 20.74 -9.04
CA PRO A 59 -19.71 21.68 -10.12
C PRO A 59 -19.11 23.08 -9.96
N ILE A 60 -19.29 23.70 -8.79
CA ILE A 60 -18.75 25.04 -8.48
C ILE A 60 -17.23 25.09 -8.64
N ILE A 61 -16.53 24.04 -8.18
CA ILE A 61 -15.07 23.97 -8.29
C ILE A 61 -14.67 23.81 -9.75
N LYS A 62 -15.36 22.99 -10.55
CA LYS A 62 -15.08 22.84 -12.00
C LYS A 62 -15.14 24.17 -12.73
N ASP A 63 -16.16 24.97 -12.45
CA ASP A 63 -16.31 26.29 -13.05
C ASP A 63 -15.13 27.20 -12.64
N GLU A 64 -14.69 27.16 -11.37
CA GLU A 64 -13.49 27.89 -10.93
C GLU A 64 -12.23 27.45 -11.69
N LEU A 65 -12.00 26.13 -11.81
CA LEU A 65 -10.82 25.59 -12.52
C LEU A 65 -10.82 26.00 -13.99
N LEU A 66 -12.00 25.96 -14.64
CA LEU A 66 -12.19 26.40 -16.02
C LEU A 66 -11.82 27.88 -16.19
N ASN A 67 -12.36 28.76 -15.34
CA ASN A 67 -12.08 30.19 -15.44
C ASN A 67 -10.60 30.50 -15.20
N ILE A 68 -9.96 29.82 -14.23
CA ILE A 68 -8.52 29.97 -13.97
C ILE A 68 -7.72 29.53 -15.20
N ALA A 69 -8.05 28.39 -15.81
CA ALA A 69 -7.38 27.89 -17.00
C ALA A 69 -7.48 28.86 -18.20
N ILE A 70 -8.67 29.41 -18.45
CA ILE A 70 -8.90 30.40 -19.51
C ILE A 70 -8.09 31.68 -19.25
N ILE A 71 -8.07 32.18 -18.02
CA ILE A 71 -7.28 33.37 -17.64
C ILE A 71 -5.79 33.13 -17.83
N CYS A 72 -5.30 31.95 -17.45
CA CYS A 72 -3.91 31.57 -17.69
C CYS A 72 -3.56 31.57 -19.18
N ASN A 73 -4.50 31.20 -20.05
CA ASN A 73 -4.30 31.20 -21.50
C ASN A 73 -4.36 32.62 -22.11
N GLU A 74 -5.31 33.45 -21.68
CA GLU A 74 -5.47 34.84 -22.15
C GLU A 74 -4.34 35.77 -21.68
N ASN A 75 -3.75 35.50 -20.52
CA ASN A 75 -2.66 36.30 -19.98
C ASN A 75 -1.30 35.79 -20.46
N GLU A 76 -0.65 36.55 -21.34
CA GLU A 76 0.64 36.18 -21.93
C GLU A 76 1.71 35.83 -20.88
N LYS A 77 1.82 36.58 -19.79
CA LYS A 77 2.79 36.32 -18.71
C LYS A 77 2.53 34.98 -18.03
N LEU A 78 1.27 34.68 -17.71
CA LEU A 78 0.90 33.40 -17.07
C LEU A 78 1.04 32.24 -18.06
N SER A 79 0.63 32.44 -19.32
CA SER A 79 0.74 31.45 -20.39
C SER A 79 2.19 31.05 -20.62
N ASN A 80 3.09 32.04 -20.76
CA ASN A 80 4.52 31.80 -20.94
C ASN A 80 5.15 31.12 -19.72
N TRP A 81 4.74 31.50 -18.51
CA TRP A 81 5.20 30.81 -17.30
C TRP A 81 4.87 29.32 -17.33
N ILE A 82 3.61 28.97 -17.60
CA ILE A 82 3.14 27.58 -17.63
C ILE A 82 3.85 26.81 -18.73
N LYS A 83 3.97 27.38 -19.94
CA LYS A 83 4.62 26.74 -21.09
C LYS A 83 6.11 26.47 -20.87
N VAL A 84 6.83 27.35 -20.16
CA VAL A 84 8.28 27.22 -19.94
C VAL A 84 8.59 26.36 -18.71
N ARG A 85 7.83 26.55 -17.62
CA ARG A 85 8.12 25.89 -16.33
C ARG A 85 7.28 24.64 -16.08
N HIS A 86 6.37 24.31 -16.98
CA HIS A 86 5.43 23.20 -16.88
C HIS A 86 4.68 23.14 -15.53
N SER A 87 4.42 24.30 -14.93
CA SER A 87 3.87 24.43 -13.58
C SER A 87 3.06 25.71 -13.44
N LEU A 88 2.11 25.74 -12.50
CA LEU A 88 1.30 26.92 -12.25
C LEU A 88 2.07 28.00 -11.46
N PRO A 89 1.93 29.29 -11.81
CA PRO A 89 2.45 30.41 -11.03
C PRO A 89 1.59 30.65 -9.78
N TYR A 90 1.79 29.83 -8.73
CA TYR A 90 0.92 29.85 -7.55
C TYR A 90 0.82 31.20 -6.86
N LYS A 91 1.93 31.94 -6.74
CA LYS A 91 1.95 33.23 -6.03
C LYS A 91 1.05 34.26 -6.72
N GLU A 92 1.21 34.38 -8.03
CA GLU A 92 0.43 35.26 -8.88
C GLU A 92 -1.05 34.85 -8.87
N LEU A 93 -1.33 33.55 -9.01
CA LEU A 93 -2.71 33.05 -9.01
C LEU A 93 -3.40 33.23 -7.65
N CYS A 94 -2.70 33.03 -6.53
CA CYS A 94 -3.24 33.32 -5.20
C CYS A 94 -3.59 34.81 -5.06
N SER A 95 -2.70 35.70 -5.51
CA SER A 95 -2.93 37.15 -5.45
C SER A 95 -4.10 37.61 -6.32
N ILE A 96 -4.31 36.98 -7.47
CA ILE A 96 -5.34 37.40 -8.42
C ILE A 96 -6.71 36.78 -8.04
N SER A 97 -6.73 35.50 -7.66
CA SER A 97 -7.97 34.76 -7.38
C SER A 97 -8.48 34.91 -5.94
N GLY A 98 -7.61 35.29 -5.00
CA GLY A 98 -7.90 35.24 -3.56
C GLY A 98 -7.98 33.81 -2.99
N LYS A 99 -7.65 32.78 -3.76
CA LYS A 99 -7.67 31.38 -3.31
C LYS A 99 -6.37 31.02 -2.57
N PRO A 100 -6.43 30.16 -1.55
CA PRO A 100 -5.24 29.72 -0.83
C PRO A 100 -4.36 28.83 -1.70
N GLN A 101 -3.05 28.82 -1.45
CA GLN A 101 -2.08 27.99 -2.18
C GLN A 101 -2.47 26.50 -2.25
N LYS A 102 -2.99 25.94 -1.15
CA LYS A 102 -3.48 24.55 -1.08
C LYS A 102 -4.53 24.21 -2.14
N PHE A 103 -5.34 25.19 -2.57
CA PHE A 103 -6.31 24.99 -3.64
C PHE A 103 -5.59 24.69 -4.96
N PHE A 104 -4.58 25.49 -5.30
CA PHE A 104 -3.81 25.32 -6.53
C PHE A 104 -2.94 24.06 -6.50
N GLU A 105 -2.34 23.73 -5.36
CA GLU A 105 -1.59 22.49 -5.21
C GLU A 105 -2.47 21.28 -5.50
N ARG A 106 -3.68 21.24 -4.93
CA ARG A 106 -4.65 20.16 -5.11
C ARG A 106 -5.15 20.03 -6.55
N TRP A 107 -5.39 21.13 -7.24
CA TRP A 107 -6.04 21.15 -8.55
C TRP A 107 -5.10 21.50 -9.72
N SER A 108 -3.80 21.58 -9.46
CA SER A 108 -2.78 22.03 -10.42
C SER A 108 -2.85 21.28 -11.75
N GLU A 109 -2.82 19.96 -11.70
CA GLU A 109 -2.86 19.11 -12.89
C GLU A 109 -4.14 19.30 -13.70
N TYR A 110 -5.28 19.49 -13.02
CA TYR A 110 -6.58 19.68 -13.67
C TYR A 110 -6.65 21.05 -14.38
N ILE A 111 -6.14 22.11 -13.73
CA ILE A 111 -6.05 23.45 -14.33
C ILE A 111 -5.13 23.43 -15.53
N ILE A 112 -3.96 22.77 -15.43
CA ILE A 112 -3.01 22.66 -16.55
C ILE A 112 -3.62 21.87 -17.70
N ALA A 113 -4.32 20.76 -17.43
CA ALA A 113 -4.99 19.98 -18.46
C ALA A 113 -6.05 20.82 -19.21
N LEU A 114 -6.87 21.58 -18.49
CA LEU A 114 -7.81 22.52 -19.12
C LEU A 114 -7.08 23.63 -19.88
N PHE A 115 -6.01 24.20 -19.33
CA PHE A 115 -5.19 25.21 -20.01
C PHE A 115 -4.66 24.71 -21.35
N ILE A 116 -4.19 23.46 -21.40
CA ILE A 116 -3.74 22.81 -22.64
C ILE A 116 -4.91 22.66 -23.60
N ILE A 117 -6.05 22.10 -23.15
CA ILE A 117 -7.25 21.90 -23.99
C ILE A 117 -7.77 23.21 -24.60
N PHE A 118 -7.76 24.31 -23.84
CA PHE A 118 -8.21 25.62 -24.36
C PHE A 118 -7.14 26.36 -25.16
N SER A 119 -5.94 25.81 -25.33
CA SER A 119 -5.00 26.35 -26.30
C SER A 119 -5.54 26.17 -27.72
N ASN A 120 -5.12 27.03 -28.66
CA ASN A 120 -5.62 27.05 -30.05
C ASN A 120 -5.31 25.76 -30.87
N LYS A 121 -4.80 24.70 -30.25
CA LYS A 121 -4.43 23.43 -30.88
C LYS A 121 -5.51 22.35 -30.81
N TYR A 122 -6.52 22.49 -29.94
CA TYR A 122 -7.47 21.43 -29.61
C TYR A 122 -8.92 21.87 -29.80
N THR A 123 -9.23 22.39 -31.00
CA THR A 123 -10.53 23.00 -31.30
C THR A 123 -11.68 22.00 -31.20
N ASN A 124 -11.48 20.73 -31.59
CA ASN A 124 -12.54 19.72 -31.49
C ASN A 124 -12.80 19.33 -30.03
N ILE A 125 -11.75 19.05 -29.25
CA ILE A 125 -11.88 18.71 -27.82
C ILE A 125 -12.48 19.88 -27.03
N SER A 126 -12.04 21.12 -27.27
CA SER A 126 -12.60 22.29 -26.58
C SER A 126 -14.05 22.57 -26.98
N SER A 127 -14.43 22.33 -28.23
CA SER A 127 -15.82 22.47 -28.70
C SER A 127 -16.76 21.39 -28.16
N PHE A 128 -16.23 20.20 -27.85
CA PHE A 128 -16.97 19.14 -27.17
C PHE A 128 -17.39 19.54 -25.75
N LEU A 129 -16.62 20.42 -25.09
CA LEU A 129 -16.96 20.93 -23.77
C LEU A 129 -18.15 21.89 -23.83
N SER A 130 -19.20 21.57 -23.11
CA SER A 130 -20.41 22.39 -23.02
C SER A 130 -20.19 23.54 -22.06
N ILE A 131 -19.86 24.73 -22.58
CA ILE A 131 -19.51 25.91 -21.78
C ILE A 131 -20.46 27.06 -22.14
N LYS A 132 -20.96 27.76 -21.12
CA LYS A 132 -21.76 28.98 -21.26
C LYS A 132 -20.99 30.17 -20.67
N LYS A 133 -21.06 31.31 -21.35
CA LYS A 133 -20.61 32.59 -20.79
C LYS A 133 -21.65 33.07 -19.78
N MET A 134 -21.22 33.55 -18.63
CA MET A 134 -22.09 34.11 -17.61
C MET A 134 -22.30 35.60 -17.91
N ASP A 135 -23.56 36.01 -18.04
CA ASP A 135 -23.89 37.43 -18.15
C ASP A 135 -23.63 38.13 -16.82
N THR A 136 -23.03 39.32 -16.89
CA THR A 136 -22.36 39.98 -15.75
C THR A 136 -23.34 40.50 -14.67
N PHE A 137 -24.65 40.31 -14.88
CA PHE A 137 -25.76 40.87 -14.11
C PHE A 137 -26.96 39.92 -13.99
N VAL A 138 -26.77 38.67 -13.57
CA VAL A 138 -27.88 37.93 -12.96
C VAL A 138 -27.43 37.38 -11.62
N ASN A 139 -27.94 37.98 -10.55
CA ASN A 139 -28.06 37.31 -9.27
C ASN A 139 -29.03 36.13 -9.46
N GLU A 140 -28.53 34.99 -9.93
CA GLU A 140 -29.31 33.74 -9.94
C GLU A 140 -29.44 33.22 -8.49
N LYS A 141 -30.21 33.94 -7.66
CA LYS A 141 -30.90 33.34 -6.49
C LYS A 141 -32.14 32.53 -6.90
N SER A 142 -32.35 32.34 -8.21
CA SER A 142 -33.56 31.71 -8.74
C SER A 142 -33.20 30.80 -9.91
N GLN A 143 -32.45 29.74 -9.62
CA GLN A 143 -32.60 28.43 -10.26
C GLN A 143 -31.75 27.40 -9.51
N ALA A 144 -32.13 27.16 -8.25
CA ALA A 144 -32.08 25.80 -7.72
C ALA A 144 -33.13 24.96 -8.45
N LYS A 145 -32.99 24.80 -9.77
CA LYS A 145 -33.51 23.61 -10.43
C LYS A 145 -32.48 22.55 -10.08
N GLU A 146 -32.82 21.81 -9.04
CA GLU A 146 -32.37 20.46 -8.76
C GLU A 146 -31.07 20.13 -9.50
N THR A 147 -29.95 20.27 -8.79
CA THR A 147 -28.84 19.34 -9.01
C THR A 147 -29.50 17.98 -9.22
N PRO A 148 -29.29 17.30 -10.37
CA PRO A 148 -29.72 15.92 -10.48
C PRO A 148 -29.14 15.26 -9.25
N ASP A 149 -30.02 14.73 -8.42
CA ASP A 149 -29.65 13.97 -7.25
C ASP A 149 -28.89 12.75 -7.80
N ILE A 150 -27.55 12.84 -7.87
CA ILE A 150 -26.65 11.75 -8.25
C ILE A 150 -26.59 10.75 -7.10
N SER A 151 -27.75 10.42 -6.53
CA SER A 151 -27.87 9.43 -5.48
C SER A 151 -28.65 8.19 -5.91
N ASN A 152 -29.38 8.18 -7.05
CA ASN A 152 -30.24 7.02 -7.33
C ASN A 152 -30.50 6.60 -8.80
N LYS A 153 -29.67 6.95 -9.79
CA LYS A 153 -29.69 6.27 -11.12
C LYS A 153 -28.26 5.99 -11.58
N GLU A 154 -27.95 4.70 -11.68
CA GLU A 154 -26.72 4.05 -12.17
C GLU A 154 -25.55 4.99 -12.51
N ASP A 155 -24.42 4.85 -11.78
CA ASP A 155 -23.13 5.57 -11.89
C ASP A 155 -22.47 5.48 -13.29
N THR A 156 -23.20 5.80 -14.34
CA THR A 156 -22.79 5.74 -15.74
C THR A 156 -22.40 7.12 -16.20
N LEU A 157 -21.21 7.24 -16.77
CA LEU A 157 -20.72 8.48 -17.39
C LEU A 157 -20.52 8.26 -18.87
N VAL A 158 -20.88 9.28 -19.64
CA VAL A 158 -20.63 9.36 -21.08
C VAL A 158 -19.52 10.37 -21.35
N GLY A 159 -18.55 10.01 -22.19
CA GLY A 159 -17.47 10.90 -22.57
C GLY A 159 -16.65 10.39 -23.74
N ILE A 160 -15.77 11.25 -24.24
CA ILE A 160 -14.81 10.88 -25.29
C ILE A 160 -13.65 10.10 -24.69
N VAL A 161 -13.24 9.02 -25.35
CA VAL A 161 -12.13 8.16 -24.92
C VAL A 161 -10.81 8.89 -25.10
N LEU A 162 -10.19 9.24 -23.97
CA LEU A 162 -8.86 9.80 -23.91
C LEU A 162 -7.79 8.71 -24.01
N LYS A 163 -8.02 7.56 -23.39
CA LYS A 163 -7.11 6.41 -23.41
C LYS A 163 -7.88 5.12 -23.13
N SER A 164 -7.67 4.13 -23.99
CA SER A 164 -8.28 2.80 -23.86
C SER A 164 -7.44 1.86 -23.01
N LEU A 165 -8.11 0.95 -22.31
CA LEU A 165 -7.59 -0.22 -21.59
C LEU A 165 -8.57 -1.37 -21.86
N SER A 166 -8.12 -2.62 -21.69
CA SER A 166 -8.90 -3.81 -22.09
C SER A 166 -10.34 -3.93 -21.58
N LYS A 167 -10.65 -3.39 -20.39
CA LYS A 167 -12.00 -3.40 -19.79
C LYS A 167 -12.38 -2.07 -19.14
N SER A 168 -11.69 -0.99 -19.53
CA SER A 168 -11.93 0.33 -18.96
C SER A 168 -11.36 1.41 -19.85
N CYS A 169 -11.91 2.61 -19.80
CA CYS A 169 -11.39 3.74 -20.55
C CYS A 169 -11.25 4.97 -19.64
N TYR A 170 -10.20 5.74 -19.88
CA TYR A 170 -10.14 7.11 -19.39
C TYR A 170 -10.94 7.99 -20.36
N ILE A 171 -11.88 8.75 -19.83
CA ILE A 171 -12.77 9.61 -20.61
C ILE A 171 -12.70 11.08 -20.16
N LEU A 172 -13.05 11.98 -21.08
CA LEU A 172 -13.43 13.36 -20.79
C LEU A 172 -14.93 13.52 -21.07
N THR A 173 -15.70 13.98 -20.10
CA THR A 173 -17.13 14.30 -20.31
C THR A 173 -17.28 15.71 -20.88
N SER A 174 -18.42 15.99 -21.52
CA SER A 174 -18.75 17.33 -22.03
C SER A 174 -18.84 18.38 -20.90
N THR A 175 -19.02 17.96 -19.66
CA THR A 175 -19.03 18.82 -18.46
C THR A 175 -17.64 18.96 -17.81
N GLY A 176 -16.59 18.57 -18.53
CA GLY A 176 -15.19 18.73 -18.13
C GLY A 176 -14.65 17.66 -17.18
N ILE A 177 -15.39 16.58 -16.89
CA ILE A 177 -14.94 15.56 -15.92
C ILE A 177 -13.98 14.59 -16.58
N PHE A 178 -12.80 14.40 -15.97
CA PHE A 178 -11.92 13.27 -16.26
C PHE A 178 -12.34 12.08 -15.39
N ALA A 179 -12.67 10.95 -15.99
CA ALA A 179 -13.08 9.75 -15.27
C ALA A 179 -12.46 8.47 -15.83
N LEU A 180 -12.32 7.46 -14.98
CA LEU A 180 -12.06 6.09 -15.39
C LEU A 180 -13.38 5.33 -15.33
N ILE A 181 -13.82 4.77 -16.44
CA ILE A 181 -15.07 3.99 -16.52
C ILE A 181 -14.79 2.55 -16.91
N SER A 182 -15.64 1.62 -16.45
CA SER A 182 -15.68 0.22 -16.89
C SER A 182 -16.54 0.11 -18.14
N VAL A 183 -16.04 -0.61 -19.13
CA VAL A 183 -16.70 -0.84 -20.43
C VAL A 183 -16.70 -2.33 -20.75
N ASP A 184 -17.72 -2.78 -21.48
CA ASP A 184 -17.90 -4.19 -21.85
C ASP A 184 -17.12 -4.57 -23.12
N GLU A 185 -16.88 -3.59 -24.00
CA GLU A 185 -16.15 -3.73 -25.26
C GLU A 185 -14.93 -2.80 -25.29
N GLU A 186 -14.01 -3.06 -26.21
CA GLU A 186 -12.83 -2.21 -26.41
C GLU A 186 -13.20 -1.01 -27.29
N TYR A 187 -12.97 0.19 -26.77
CA TYR A 187 -13.15 1.44 -27.51
C TYR A 187 -11.82 2.00 -28.00
N THR A 188 -11.85 2.72 -29.11
CA THR A 188 -10.69 3.42 -29.66
C THR A 188 -10.62 4.89 -29.19
N ILE A 189 -9.42 5.48 -29.23
CA ILE A 189 -9.21 6.88 -28.84
C ILE A 189 -10.05 7.82 -29.71
N GLY A 190 -10.82 8.70 -29.07
CA GLY A 190 -11.73 9.65 -29.71
C GLY A 190 -13.18 9.20 -29.76
N GLU A 191 -13.47 7.93 -29.50
CA GLU A 191 -14.85 7.41 -29.47
C GLU A 191 -15.64 7.91 -28.28
N LEU A 192 -16.94 8.08 -28.49
CA LEU A 192 -17.88 8.33 -27.40
C LEU A 192 -18.25 6.98 -26.78
N CYS A 193 -18.04 6.83 -25.47
CA CYS A 193 -18.44 5.63 -24.75
C CYS A 193 -19.18 5.97 -23.47
N SER A 194 -19.97 5.00 -23.00
CA SER A 194 -20.72 5.06 -21.75
C SER A 194 -20.30 3.89 -20.87
N GLY A 195 -20.13 4.13 -19.57
CA GLY A 195 -19.74 3.07 -18.66
C GLY A 195 -19.77 3.46 -17.20
N LYS A 196 -19.66 2.46 -16.32
CA LYS A 196 -19.75 2.65 -14.86
C LYS A 196 -18.47 3.26 -14.30
N ILE A 197 -18.58 4.28 -13.43
CA ILE A 197 -17.42 4.91 -12.78
C ILE A 197 -16.63 3.87 -11.98
N LYS A 198 -15.33 3.78 -12.23
CA LYS A 198 -14.41 2.92 -11.50
C LYS A 198 -13.62 3.75 -10.50
N LYS A 199 -13.79 3.47 -9.21
CA LYS A 199 -12.93 4.03 -8.16
C LYS A 199 -11.51 3.50 -8.34
N GLN A 200 -10.53 4.40 -8.30
CA GLN A 200 -9.13 4.02 -8.38
C GLN A 200 -8.77 3.20 -7.14
N ARG A 201 -8.22 1.99 -7.34
CA ARG A 201 -7.70 1.17 -6.24
C ARG A 201 -6.35 1.75 -5.84
N ASP A 202 -6.35 2.61 -4.83
CA ASP A 202 -5.12 3.08 -4.19
C ASP A 202 -4.45 1.88 -3.52
N TYR A 203 -3.58 1.20 -4.26
CA TYR A 203 -2.85 0.03 -3.79
C TYR A 203 -1.90 0.49 -2.67
N TYR A 204 -2.36 0.30 -1.44
CA TYR A 204 -1.75 0.71 -0.17
C TYR A 204 -1.18 2.14 -0.20
N SER A 205 -1.98 3.10 0.26
CA SER A 205 -1.44 4.37 0.74
C SER A 205 -0.25 4.11 1.68
N ALA A 206 0.68 5.06 1.75
CA ALA A 206 1.89 4.99 2.59
C ALA A 206 1.78 4.18 3.91
N PRO A 207 0.70 4.26 4.72
CA PRO A 207 0.52 3.43 5.92
C PRO A 207 0.56 1.91 5.69
N GLY A 208 0.08 1.38 4.55
CA GLY A 208 0.10 -0.05 4.28
C GLY A 208 1.51 -0.60 4.09
N LYS A 209 2.40 0.17 3.45
CA LYS A 209 3.82 -0.19 3.31
C LYS A 209 4.54 -0.18 4.67
N LEU A 210 4.20 0.80 5.52
CA LEU A 210 4.74 0.89 6.88
C LEU A 210 4.33 -0.32 7.73
N PHE A 211 3.07 -0.74 7.63
CA PHE A 211 2.57 -1.92 8.35
C PHE A 211 3.34 -3.19 7.97
N ILE A 212 3.58 -3.42 6.67
CA ILE A 212 4.36 -4.57 6.17
C ILE A 212 5.80 -4.53 6.68
N PHE A 213 6.41 -3.34 6.73
CA PHE A 213 7.77 -3.19 7.26
C PHE A 213 7.86 -3.50 8.75
N ILE A 214 6.90 -3.00 9.54
CA ILE A 214 6.83 -3.25 10.99
C ILE A 214 6.60 -4.73 11.28
N THR A 215 5.71 -5.40 10.55
CA THR A 215 5.49 -6.84 10.74
C THR A 215 6.72 -7.66 10.40
N LEU A 216 7.47 -7.31 9.35
CA LEU A 216 8.74 -7.96 9.03
C LEU A 216 9.77 -7.79 10.16
N LEU A 217 9.88 -6.58 10.72
CA LEU A 217 10.78 -6.30 11.84
C LEU A 217 10.42 -7.11 13.09
N MET A 218 9.12 -7.23 13.40
CA MET A 218 8.62 -8.04 14.51
C MET A 218 8.94 -9.53 14.35
N VAL A 219 8.85 -10.07 13.12
CA VAL A 219 9.22 -11.46 12.85
C VAL A 219 10.72 -11.68 13.06
N ILE A 220 11.57 -10.78 12.57
CA ILE A 220 13.02 -10.85 12.78
C ILE A 220 13.36 -10.80 14.27
N PHE A 221 12.71 -9.91 15.02
CA PHE A 221 12.91 -9.79 16.45
C PHE A 221 12.45 -11.04 17.22
N ALA A 222 11.30 -11.61 16.84
CA ALA A 222 10.82 -12.86 17.43
C ALA A 222 11.78 -14.03 17.17
N LEU A 223 12.34 -14.13 15.96
CA LEU A 223 13.37 -15.12 15.64
C LEU A 223 14.64 -14.91 16.47
N PHE A 224 15.08 -13.66 16.64
CA PHE A 224 16.24 -13.33 17.47
C PHE A 224 16.03 -13.77 18.93
N ILE A 225 14.87 -13.48 19.52
CA ILE A 225 14.54 -13.95 20.88
C ILE A 225 14.50 -15.48 20.93
N TYR A 226 13.90 -16.12 19.93
CA TYR A 226 13.75 -17.57 19.89
C TYR A 226 15.09 -18.30 19.82
N PHE A 227 16.05 -17.83 19.02
CA PHE A 227 17.36 -18.48 18.87
C PHE A 227 18.39 -18.05 19.92
N LYS A 228 18.11 -17.03 20.73
CA LYS A 228 19.01 -16.60 21.79
C LYS A 228 19.12 -17.66 22.88
N GLU A 229 20.35 -18.07 23.14
CA GLU A 229 20.71 -18.99 24.22
C GLU A 229 20.55 -18.29 25.58
N ASP A 230 19.84 -18.94 26.51
CA ASP A 230 19.55 -18.41 27.86
C ASP A 230 20.12 -19.33 28.95
N ARG A 231 20.02 -20.65 28.75
CA ARG A 231 20.41 -21.69 29.71
C ARG A 231 21.22 -22.80 29.06
N LEU A 232 22.05 -23.46 29.86
CA LEU A 232 22.87 -24.59 29.47
C LEU A 232 22.53 -25.79 30.35
N VAL A 233 22.30 -26.93 29.72
CA VAL A 233 22.26 -28.22 30.41
C VAL A 233 23.49 -29.02 30.05
N VAL A 234 24.19 -29.53 31.05
CA VAL A 234 25.35 -30.40 30.89
C VAL A 234 24.97 -31.77 31.42
N ILE A 235 25.03 -32.79 30.57
CA ILE A 235 24.90 -34.19 30.99
C ILE A 235 26.31 -34.73 31.03
N GLU A 236 26.72 -35.29 32.17
CA GLU A 236 28.03 -35.87 32.37
C GLU A 236 27.92 -37.26 33.01
N SER A 237 28.53 -38.24 32.35
CA SER A 237 28.70 -39.61 32.82
C SER A 237 30.00 -40.18 32.24
N LYS A 238 30.34 -41.43 32.58
CA LYS A 238 31.53 -42.11 32.03
C LYS A 238 31.42 -42.32 30.52
N THR A 239 30.23 -42.58 30.00
CA THR A 239 29.98 -42.92 28.59
C THR A 239 29.34 -41.78 27.79
N ILE A 240 28.52 -40.93 28.41
CA ILE A 240 27.79 -39.84 27.75
C ILE A 240 28.21 -38.50 28.34
N SER A 241 28.58 -37.56 27.46
CA SER A 241 28.87 -36.17 27.82
C SER A 241 28.37 -35.23 26.72
N MET A 242 27.47 -34.32 27.08
CA MET A 242 26.84 -33.40 26.12
C MET A 242 26.33 -32.10 26.75
N ASN A 243 26.39 -31.03 25.95
CA ASN A 243 25.90 -29.70 26.28
C ASN A 243 24.64 -29.39 25.46
N ILE A 244 23.57 -28.96 26.13
CA ILE A 244 22.29 -28.62 25.51
C ILE A 244 22.01 -27.15 25.80
N LYS A 245 21.87 -26.37 24.74
CA LYS A 245 21.57 -24.93 24.79
C LYS A 245 20.07 -24.74 24.68
N ILE A 246 19.53 -23.93 25.57
CA ILE A 246 18.09 -23.75 25.75
C ILE A 246 17.80 -22.25 25.75
N ASN A 247 16.73 -21.85 25.05
CA ASN A 247 16.28 -20.47 25.06
C ASN A 247 15.40 -20.15 26.28
N ARG A 248 15.02 -18.89 26.42
CA ARG A 248 14.16 -18.40 27.51
C ARG A 248 12.77 -19.06 27.56
N LEU A 249 12.33 -19.72 26.49
CA LEU A 249 11.07 -20.48 26.43
C LEU A 249 11.24 -21.94 26.87
N ASN A 250 12.38 -22.30 27.46
CA ASN A 250 12.75 -23.67 27.83
C ASN A 250 12.76 -24.65 26.64
N ARG A 251 13.06 -24.15 25.43
CA ARG A 251 13.18 -24.94 24.20
C ARG A 251 14.63 -25.13 23.81
N VAL A 252 14.97 -26.34 23.39
CA VAL A 252 16.31 -26.67 22.90
C VAL A 252 16.58 -25.94 21.58
N VAL A 253 17.62 -25.11 21.55
CA VAL A 253 18.10 -24.40 20.36
C VAL A 253 19.39 -24.99 19.80
N GLY A 254 20.12 -25.79 20.60
CA GLY A 254 21.32 -26.47 20.14
C GLY A 254 21.78 -27.59 21.06
N VAL A 255 22.50 -28.56 20.51
CA VAL A 255 23.12 -29.67 21.26
C VAL A 255 24.53 -29.90 20.74
N THR A 256 25.49 -30.02 21.64
CA THR A 256 26.88 -30.31 21.34
C THR A 256 27.29 -31.58 22.10
N ALA A 257 27.74 -32.60 21.38
CA ALA A 257 28.29 -33.82 21.97
C ALA A 257 29.77 -33.61 22.30
N MET A 258 30.21 -34.05 23.48
CA MET A 258 31.61 -33.90 23.93
C MET A 258 32.45 -35.14 23.65
N ASN A 259 31.82 -36.27 23.31
CA ASN A 259 32.51 -37.52 22.99
C ASN A 259 31.84 -38.28 21.82
N ASN A 260 32.51 -39.32 21.31
CA ASN A 260 32.04 -40.07 20.14
C ASN A 260 30.70 -40.79 20.37
N THR A 261 30.50 -41.38 21.55
CA THR A 261 29.24 -42.06 21.92
C THR A 261 28.07 -41.08 21.91
N SER A 262 28.28 -39.90 22.50
CA SER A 262 27.30 -38.81 22.55
C SER A 262 27.02 -38.23 21.17
N ASN A 263 28.00 -38.25 20.26
CA ASN A 263 27.79 -37.80 18.88
C ASN A 263 26.92 -38.78 18.09
N LYS A 264 27.11 -40.10 18.29
CA LYS A 264 26.21 -41.13 17.75
C LYS A 264 24.80 -40.99 18.32
N LEU A 265 24.69 -40.87 19.64
CA LEU A 265 23.42 -40.63 20.34
C LEU A 265 22.72 -39.38 19.82
N LYS A 266 23.43 -38.25 19.65
CA LYS A 266 22.90 -37.01 19.07
C LYS A 266 22.34 -37.22 17.66
N GLY A 267 22.99 -38.04 16.83
CA GLY A 267 22.50 -38.38 15.48
C GLY A 267 21.22 -39.23 15.50
N ASP A 268 21.01 -40.00 16.56
CA ASP A 268 19.87 -40.89 16.73
C ASP A 268 18.61 -40.21 17.32
N ILE A 269 18.72 -38.97 17.79
CA ILE A 269 17.64 -38.25 18.47
C ILE A 269 17.36 -36.88 17.86
N SER A 270 16.08 -36.58 17.68
CA SER A 270 15.63 -35.21 17.42
C SER A 270 15.34 -34.50 18.75
N THR A 271 16.16 -33.52 19.10
CA THR A 271 16.01 -32.71 20.33
C THR A 271 15.64 -31.25 20.06
N PHE A 272 15.85 -30.76 18.83
CA PHE A 272 15.59 -29.37 18.45
C PHE A 272 14.12 -28.97 18.70
N ASN A 273 13.90 -27.79 19.29
CA ASN A 273 12.59 -27.23 19.66
C ASN A 273 11.75 -28.08 20.62
N LYS A 274 12.29 -29.15 21.21
CA LYS A 274 11.64 -29.84 22.32
C LYS A 274 11.77 -29.03 23.60
N SER A 275 10.82 -29.19 24.52
CA SER A 275 10.99 -28.69 25.89
C SER A 275 12.15 -29.42 26.57
N ILE A 276 12.80 -28.80 27.55
CA ILE A 276 13.86 -29.43 28.34
C ILE A 276 13.47 -30.83 28.86
N ASP A 277 12.26 -30.96 29.43
CA ASP A 277 11.74 -32.23 29.93
C ASP A 277 11.64 -33.30 28.82
N THR A 278 11.06 -32.94 27.69
CA THR A 278 10.89 -33.89 26.58
C THR A 278 12.24 -34.24 25.94
N ALA A 279 13.17 -33.28 25.89
CA ALA A 279 14.51 -33.49 25.35
C ALA A 279 15.34 -34.43 26.23
N LEU A 280 15.37 -34.20 27.55
CA LEU A 280 16.08 -35.05 28.50
C LEU A 280 15.49 -36.46 28.53
N TYR A 281 14.15 -36.57 28.58
CA TYR A 281 13.46 -37.86 28.41
C TYR A 281 13.92 -38.60 27.15
N SER A 282 13.85 -37.95 25.97
CA SER A 282 14.25 -38.59 24.70
C SER A 282 15.73 -39.00 24.68
N ILE A 283 16.60 -38.21 25.31
CA ILE A 283 18.03 -38.53 25.44
C ILE A 283 18.22 -39.80 26.26
N LEU A 284 17.65 -39.84 27.48
CA LEU A 284 17.80 -40.98 28.39
C LEU A 284 17.15 -42.25 27.83
N GLU A 285 15.94 -42.13 27.29
CA GLU A 285 15.22 -43.25 26.66
C GLU A 285 16.02 -43.86 25.52
N THR A 286 16.56 -43.02 24.62
CA THR A 286 17.34 -43.52 23.48
C THR A 286 18.68 -44.09 23.94
N ALA A 287 19.31 -43.48 24.95
CA ALA A 287 20.57 -43.96 25.50
C ALA A 287 20.44 -45.36 26.09
N VAL A 288 19.37 -45.63 26.84
CA VAL A 288 19.07 -46.95 27.42
C VAL A 288 18.68 -47.94 26.32
N ASN A 289 17.71 -47.59 25.47
CA ASN A 289 17.16 -48.51 24.46
C ASN A 289 18.20 -48.95 23.41
N LYS A 290 19.17 -48.08 23.09
CA LYS A 290 20.26 -48.39 22.16
C LYS A 290 21.56 -48.80 22.86
N SER A 291 21.52 -49.01 24.17
CA SER A 291 22.67 -49.47 24.96
C SER A 291 23.90 -48.55 24.89
N TYR A 292 23.67 -47.24 24.73
CA TYR A 292 24.72 -46.21 24.89
C TYR A 292 25.03 -45.94 26.36
N LEU A 293 24.12 -46.32 27.26
CA LEU A 293 24.19 -46.13 28.70
C LEU A 293 23.84 -47.44 29.42
N ASP A 294 24.66 -47.82 30.40
CA ASP A 294 24.32 -48.86 31.37
C ASP A 294 23.46 -48.25 32.49
N LYS A 295 22.41 -48.96 32.92
CA LYS A 295 21.50 -48.49 33.98
C LYS A 295 22.22 -48.23 35.31
N SER A 296 23.30 -48.96 35.57
CA SER A 296 24.11 -48.83 36.79
C SER A 296 25.10 -47.65 36.75
N GLU A 297 25.24 -46.99 35.60
CA GLU A 297 26.16 -45.87 35.45
C GLU A 297 25.58 -44.58 36.05
N ALA A 298 26.31 -43.99 36.99
CA ALA A 298 25.93 -42.72 37.58
C ALA A 298 26.01 -41.57 36.56
N ILE A 299 24.91 -40.84 36.39
CA ILE A 299 24.82 -39.66 35.53
C ILE A 299 24.58 -38.42 36.39
N THR A 300 25.27 -37.33 36.09
CA THR A 300 24.95 -36.01 36.64
C THR A 300 24.45 -35.08 35.55
N ILE A 301 23.31 -34.45 35.78
CA ILE A 301 22.72 -33.45 34.88
C ILE A 301 22.76 -32.10 35.58
N TYR A 302 23.58 -31.18 35.08
CA TYR A 302 23.65 -29.80 35.55
C TYR A 302 22.79 -28.91 34.67
N ILE A 303 21.91 -28.11 35.26
CA ILE A 303 21.05 -27.18 34.55
C ILE A 303 21.33 -25.78 35.10
N SER A 304 21.83 -24.88 34.25
CA SER A 304 21.96 -23.48 34.60
C SER A 304 20.61 -22.76 34.51
N GLY A 305 20.38 -21.80 35.40
CA GLY A 305 19.12 -21.07 35.45
C GLY A 305 19.14 -20.00 36.53
N ASP A 306 18.12 -19.15 36.49
CA ASP A 306 17.86 -18.17 37.54
C ASP A 306 17.31 -18.90 38.79
N PRO A 307 17.82 -18.62 40.00
CA PRO A 307 17.30 -19.16 41.27
C PRO A 307 15.78 -19.09 41.40
N ASP A 308 15.15 -18.04 40.87
CA ASP A 308 13.72 -17.80 41.02
C ASP A 308 12.86 -18.52 39.95
N SER A 309 13.51 -19.18 38.99
CA SER A 309 12.80 -19.84 37.90
C SER A 309 12.61 -21.33 38.15
N THR A 310 11.37 -21.79 38.01
CA THR A 310 11.00 -23.21 38.18
C THR A 310 11.18 -23.98 36.88
N ILE A 311 11.71 -25.20 36.98
CA ILE A 311 11.83 -26.12 35.85
C ILE A 311 10.89 -27.32 36.03
N ASN A 312 10.12 -27.63 34.99
CA ASN A 312 9.30 -28.84 34.97
C ASN A 312 10.10 -29.97 34.31
N LEU A 313 10.33 -31.06 35.06
CA LEU A 313 11.01 -32.29 34.62
C LEU A 313 10.17 -33.54 34.88
N SER A 314 8.84 -33.39 34.89
CA SER A 314 7.92 -34.46 35.31
C SER A 314 8.05 -35.74 34.49
N LYS A 315 8.20 -35.64 33.16
CA LYS A 315 8.35 -36.81 32.29
C LYS A 315 9.71 -37.49 32.48
N THR A 316 10.76 -36.68 32.56
CA THR A 316 12.13 -37.16 32.78
C THR A 316 12.22 -37.88 34.12
N ASN A 317 11.75 -37.25 35.21
CA ASN A 317 11.77 -37.84 36.55
C ASN A 317 10.99 -39.15 36.60
N LYS A 318 9.81 -39.22 35.96
CA LYS A 318 9.05 -40.46 35.88
C LYS A 318 9.85 -41.57 35.19
N PHE A 319 10.48 -41.28 34.06
CA PHE A 319 11.28 -42.26 33.33
C PHE A 319 12.49 -42.77 34.13
N ILE A 320 13.16 -41.88 34.87
CA ILE A 320 14.30 -42.22 35.74
C ILE A 320 13.85 -43.22 36.81
N ILE A 321 12.73 -42.93 37.49
CA ILE A 321 12.16 -43.81 38.54
C ILE A 321 11.74 -45.15 37.95
N ASP A 322 10.98 -45.13 36.84
CA ASP A 322 10.43 -46.34 36.21
C ASP A 322 11.54 -47.28 35.68
N ASN A 323 12.76 -46.78 35.45
CA ASN A 323 13.89 -47.54 34.91
C ASN A 323 15.05 -47.75 35.88
N GLU A 324 14.91 -47.28 37.13
CA GLU A 324 15.92 -47.40 38.20
C GLU A 324 17.30 -46.84 37.78
N LEU A 325 17.30 -45.68 37.13
CA LEU A 325 18.55 -45.04 36.67
C LEU A 325 19.22 -44.25 37.80
N THR A 326 20.52 -44.41 37.96
CA THR A 326 21.32 -43.64 38.94
C THR A 326 21.62 -42.24 38.41
N ILE A 327 20.73 -41.27 38.66
CA ILE A 327 20.84 -39.89 38.13
C ILE A 327 20.74 -38.84 39.24
N THR A 328 21.68 -37.90 39.23
CA THR A 328 21.63 -36.68 40.04
C THR A 328 21.34 -35.47 39.15
N ILE A 329 20.26 -34.73 39.43
CA ILE A 329 19.93 -33.48 38.74
C ILE A 329 20.26 -32.29 39.64
N ASN A 330 21.22 -31.47 39.21
CA ASN A 330 21.62 -30.23 39.87
C ASN A 330 21.07 -29.03 39.07
N TYR A 331 20.24 -28.23 39.72
CA TYR A 331 19.71 -26.98 39.18
C TYR A 331 20.32 -25.79 39.92
N ASN A 332 21.21 -25.07 39.25
CA ASN A 332 21.87 -23.88 39.78
C ASN A 332 22.43 -24.07 41.22
N GLY A 333 23.09 -25.20 41.47
CA GLY A 333 23.68 -25.55 42.76
C GLY A 333 22.74 -26.31 43.71
N THR A 334 21.44 -26.42 43.41
CA THR A 334 20.46 -27.14 44.24
C THR A 334 20.17 -28.52 43.64
N ILE A 335 20.24 -29.59 44.45
CA ILE A 335 19.89 -30.94 43.98
C ILE A 335 18.36 -31.07 43.94
N LEU A 336 17.80 -31.31 42.75
CA LEU A 336 16.36 -31.47 42.53
C LEU A 336 15.90 -32.93 42.61
N SER A 337 16.77 -33.87 42.24
CA SER A 337 16.53 -35.30 42.34
C SER A 337 17.86 -36.06 42.40
N SER A 338 17.89 -37.14 43.18
CA SER A 338 19.00 -38.08 43.31
C SER A 338 18.39 -39.47 43.49
N GLN A 339 18.76 -40.41 42.63
CA GLN A 339 18.44 -41.85 42.76
C GLN A 339 19.69 -42.69 42.60
#